data_AF-A0A7J8WQY9-F1
#
_entry.id   AF-A0A7J8WQY9-F1
#
_cell.length_a   1.000
_cell.length_b   1.000
_cell.length_c   1.000
_cell.angle_alpha   90.00
_cell.angle_beta   90.00
_cell.angle_gamma   90.00
#
_symmetry.space_group_name_H-M   'P 1'
#
loop_
_entity.id
_entity.type
_entity.pdbx_description
1 polymer ?
#
loop_
_entity_poly.entity_id
_entity_poly.type
_entity_poly.pdbx_seq_one_letter_code
_entity_poly.pdbx_strand_id
1 'polypeptide(L)'
;MSHHLTLLDGEMIIDTLPDSRKQERRYLIYDMMVLNNEPIIERPFYERWKMLEKEVIEPRNYERHNIYQGRNPYYRFDLEPFRVRRKDFWLLSTVNKVLKEFIPKLSHEADGLIFQGWDDPYVPRTHEGLLKWKYAQLNSVDFLFEIGSDDREQLFLHERGRKKLMEGNTAEFREVSDPPSSFSGKIIECSWDPDRQVWVYMRIRTDKSTPNDINTYRKNKDGQQGPPAYKFSTTEVMDIANWLSCSRSRY
;
A
#
# COMPACT_ATOMS: atom_id res chain seq x y z
N MET A 1 3.45 30.84 13.10
CA MET A 1 3.96 30.33 14.39
C MET A 1 5.07 29.33 14.09
N SER A 2 6.13 29.31 14.88
CA SER A 2 7.15 28.26 14.78
C SER A 2 6.67 27.00 15.49
N HIS A 3 6.81 25.84 14.86
CA HIS A 3 6.57 24.56 15.53
C HIS A 3 7.68 24.24 16.54
N HIS A 4 7.32 23.51 17.59
CA HIS A 4 8.26 23.00 18.59
C HIS A 4 7.96 21.53 18.89
N LEU A 5 8.83 20.59 18.53
CA LEU A 5 8.61 19.15 18.80
C LEU A 5 7.25 18.63 18.26
N THR A 6 6.91 18.98 17.03
CA THR A 6 5.76 18.39 16.31
C THR A 6 6.19 17.11 15.62
N LEU A 7 5.43 16.02 15.81
CA LEU A 7 5.68 14.71 15.22
C LEU A 7 4.51 14.28 14.33
N LEU A 8 4.84 14.00 13.07
CA LEU A 8 3.90 13.67 12.00
C LEU A 8 4.15 12.25 11.48
N ASP A 9 3.09 11.58 11.03
CA ASP A 9 3.16 10.28 10.37
C ASP A 9 2.78 10.43 8.90
N GLY A 10 3.57 9.83 8.01
CA GLY A 10 3.43 10.09 6.58
C GLY A 10 4.29 9.21 5.70
N GLU A 11 4.02 9.31 4.40
CA GLU A 11 4.64 8.52 3.35
C GLU A 11 5.34 9.43 2.34
N MET A 12 6.55 9.06 1.91
CA MET A 12 7.25 9.76 0.83
C MET A 12 6.91 9.09 -0.50
N ILE A 13 6.32 9.86 -1.42
CA ILE A 13 5.96 9.42 -2.76
C ILE A 13 6.74 10.17 -3.84
N ILE A 14 6.80 9.59 -5.02
CA ILE A 14 7.33 10.23 -6.23
C ILE A 14 6.20 10.32 -7.25
N ASP A 15 5.70 11.53 -7.48
CA ASP A 15 4.70 11.79 -8.50
C ASP A 15 5.37 12.01 -9.85
N THR A 16 4.84 11.40 -10.90
CA THR A 16 5.21 11.69 -12.30
C THR A 16 4.15 12.58 -12.92
N LEU A 17 4.52 13.83 -13.22
CA LEU A 17 3.58 14.80 -13.80
C LEU A 17 3.17 14.38 -15.23
N PRO A 18 1.86 14.32 -15.55
CA PRO A 18 1.38 13.82 -16.85
C PRO A 18 2.00 14.52 -18.07
N ASP A 19 2.17 15.85 -17.98
CA ASP A 19 2.54 16.67 -19.14
C ASP A 19 4.04 16.74 -19.40
N SER A 20 4.86 16.60 -18.36
CA SER A 20 6.32 16.83 -18.44
C SER A 20 7.16 15.59 -18.15
N ARG A 21 6.53 14.50 -17.68
CA ARG A 21 7.21 13.33 -17.07
C ARG A 21 8.20 13.69 -15.96
N LYS A 22 8.15 14.93 -15.46
CA LYS A 22 8.98 15.38 -14.36
C LYS A 22 8.54 14.67 -13.10
N GLN A 23 9.51 14.17 -12.35
CA GLN A 23 9.29 13.57 -11.05
C GLN A 23 9.32 14.64 -9.95
N GLU A 24 8.30 14.66 -9.11
CA GLU A 24 8.24 15.51 -7.91
C GLU A 24 8.12 14.63 -6.66
N ARG A 25 8.99 14.86 -5.67
CA ARG A 25 8.88 14.19 -4.36
C ARG A 25 7.81 14.88 -3.52
N ARG A 26 6.92 14.11 -2.90
CA ARG A 26 5.96 14.62 -1.93
C ARG A 26 5.95 13.78 -0.66
N TYR A 27 5.91 14.47 0.47
CA TYR A 27 5.61 13.87 1.75
C TYR A 27 4.10 14.01 2.03
N LEU A 28 3.39 12.89 1.99
CA LEU A 28 1.96 12.78 2.28
C LEU A 28 1.77 12.45 3.76
N ILE A 29 1.34 13.42 4.53
CA ILE A 29 1.08 13.25 5.97
C ILE A 29 -0.34 12.70 6.13
N TYR A 30 -0.48 11.56 6.81
CA TYR A 30 -1.78 10.93 7.04
C TYR A 30 -2.23 10.97 8.50
N ASP A 31 -1.31 11.17 9.46
CA ASP A 31 -1.65 11.31 10.89
C ASP A 31 -0.61 12.18 11.63
N MET A 32 -0.87 12.48 12.91
CA MET A 32 0.03 13.22 13.78
C MET A 32 -0.05 12.74 15.23
N MET A 33 1.09 12.71 15.92
CA MET A 33 1.21 12.14 17.27
C MET A 33 1.50 13.20 18.33
N VAL A 34 2.24 14.25 17.96
CA VAL A 34 2.62 15.35 18.85
C VAL A 34 2.46 16.66 18.10
N LEU A 35 1.86 17.66 18.73
CA LEU A 35 1.78 19.01 18.20
C LEU A 35 2.34 19.98 19.25
N ASN A 36 3.39 20.72 18.90
CA ASN A 36 3.96 21.74 19.78
C ASN A 36 4.30 21.21 21.20
N ASN A 37 4.98 20.05 21.27
CA ASN A 37 5.34 19.33 22.50
C ASN A 37 4.16 18.70 23.27
N GLU A 38 2.93 18.83 22.77
CA GLU A 38 1.76 18.19 23.37
C GLU A 38 1.43 16.86 22.66
N PRO A 39 1.44 15.72 23.37
CA PRO A 39 1.01 14.45 22.80
C PRO A 39 -0.50 14.47 22.54
N ILE A 40 -0.91 14.06 21.35
CA ILE A 40 -2.31 14.04 20.90
C ILE A 40 -2.79 12.65 20.50
N ILE A 41 -2.00 11.61 20.81
CA ILE A 41 -2.28 10.22 20.45
C ILE A 41 -3.61 9.68 21.05
N GLU A 42 -4.05 10.22 22.17
CA GLU A 42 -5.32 9.81 22.82
C GLU A 42 -6.55 10.42 22.15
N ARG A 43 -6.38 11.47 21.34
CA ARG A 43 -7.50 12.10 20.63
C ARG A 43 -8.01 11.19 19.52
N PRO A 44 -9.30 11.23 19.16
CA PRO A 44 -9.82 10.58 17.98
C PRO A 44 -9.09 10.97 16.69
N PHE A 45 -8.98 10.04 15.73
CA PHE A 45 -8.33 10.29 14.43
C PHE A 45 -8.87 11.54 13.74
N TYR A 46 -10.19 11.76 13.74
CA TYR A 46 -10.75 12.93 13.07
C TYR A 46 -10.29 14.27 13.63
N GLU A 47 -10.01 14.34 14.95
CA GLU A 47 -9.47 15.54 15.57
C GLU A 47 -8.04 15.75 15.09
N ARG A 48 -7.21 14.71 15.16
CA ARG A 48 -5.81 14.74 14.70
C ARG A 48 -5.72 15.13 13.22
N TRP A 49 -6.60 14.58 12.38
CA TRP A 49 -6.69 14.88 10.96
C TRP A 49 -7.10 16.33 10.67
N LYS A 50 -8.05 16.90 11.44
CA LYS A 50 -8.42 18.33 11.36
C LYS A 50 -7.30 19.23 11.87
N MET A 51 -6.64 18.86 12.97
CA MET A 51 -5.50 19.59 13.51
C MET A 51 -4.35 19.63 12.52
N LEU A 52 -4.08 18.53 11.82
CA LEU A 52 -3.07 18.49 10.75
C LEU A 52 -3.32 19.53 9.66
N GLU A 53 -4.57 19.67 9.20
CA GLU A 53 -4.94 20.70 8.23
C GLU A 53 -4.73 22.11 8.82
N LYS A 54 -5.31 22.38 9.99
CA LYS A 54 -5.37 23.71 10.61
C LYS A 54 -4.02 24.22 11.13
N GLU A 55 -3.20 23.33 11.67
CA GLU A 55 -1.99 23.69 12.41
C GLU A 55 -0.72 23.52 11.57
N VAL A 56 -0.77 22.72 10.49
CA VAL A 56 0.41 22.44 9.65
C VAL A 56 0.21 22.88 8.21
N ILE A 57 -0.87 22.43 7.55
CA ILE A 57 -1.05 22.65 6.11
C ILE A 57 -1.48 24.09 5.80
N GLU A 58 -2.52 24.58 6.47
CA GLU A 58 -3.04 25.94 6.27
C GLU A 58 -1.96 27.01 6.59
N PRO A 59 -1.25 26.97 7.74
CA PRO A 59 -0.23 27.97 8.06
C PRO A 59 0.92 27.98 7.05
N ARG A 60 1.37 26.79 6.61
CA ARG A 60 2.41 26.65 5.59
C ARG A 60 1.96 27.21 4.24
N ASN A 61 0.73 26.94 3.83
CA ASN A 61 0.19 27.45 2.56
C ASN A 61 0.01 28.97 2.61
N TYR A 62 -0.45 29.50 3.73
CA TYR A 62 -0.59 30.94 3.96
C TYR A 62 0.78 31.65 3.92
N GLU A 63 1.77 31.12 4.65
CA GLU A 63 3.14 31.63 4.63
C GLU A 63 3.71 31.61 3.21
N ARG A 64 3.58 30.48 2.51
CA ARG A 64 4.03 30.34 1.12
C ARG A 64 3.41 31.42 0.21
N HIS A 65 2.10 31.62 0.30
CA HIS A 65 1.41 32.63 -0.51
C HIS A 65 1.94 34.05 -0.24
N ASN A 66 2.13 34.41 1.02
CA ASN A 66 2.63 35.73 1.42
C ASN A 66 4.09 35.94 0.99
N ILE A 67 4.94 34.92 1.14
CA ILE A 67 6.34 34.97 0.72
C ILE A 67 6.47 35.16 -0.79
N TYR A 68 5.63 34.48 -1.59
CA TYR A 68 5.61 34.68 -3.06
C TYR A 68 5.21 36.09 -3.48
N GLN A 69 4.41 36.80 -2.68
CA GLN A 69 4.03 38.19 -2.93
C GLN A 69 5.04 39.21 -2.37
N GLY A 70 5.96 38.76 -1.52
CA GLY A 70 6.99 39.60 -0.90
C GLY A 70 8.15 39.91 -1.86
N ARG A 71 8.70 41.12 -1.77
CA ARG A 71 9.87 41.54 -2.58
C ARG A 71 11.20 40.88 -2.16
N ASN A 72 11.29 40.35 -0.94
CA ASN A 72 12.48 39.69 -0.41
C ASN A 72 12.09 38.49 0.47
N PRO A 73 12.00 37.27 -0.08
CA PRO A 73 11.56 36.10 0.65
C PRO A 73 12.65 35.58 1.61
N TYR A 74 12.36 35.49 2.91
CA TYR A 74 13.29 34.89 3.90
C TYR A 74 13.38 33.37 3.79
N TYR A 75 12.43 32.74 3.08
CA TYR A 75 12.39 31.29 2.87
C TYR A 75 12.02 30.99 1.41
N ARG A 76 12.62 29.94 0.83
CA ARG A 76 12.47 29.59 -0.59
C ARG A 76 11.79 28.23 -0.74
N PHE A 77 10.45 28.26 -0.80
CA PHE A 77 9.62 27.06 -0.99
C PHE A 77 9.89 26.32 -2.31
N ASP A 78 10.44 27.00 -3.31
CA ASP A 78 10.84 26.42 -4.60
C ASP A 78 12.11 25.58 -4.53
N LEU A 79 12.93 25.76 -3.49
CA LEU A 79 14.16 25.01 -3.24
C LEU A 79 13.95 23.82 -2.29
N GLU A 80 12.72 23.58 -1.84
CA GLU A 80 12.43 22.45 -0.95
C GLU A 80 12.69 21.11 -1.67
N PRO A 81 13.36 20.15 -1.00
CA PRO A 81 13.68 18.86 -1.61
C PRO A 81 12.43 18.01 -1.90
N PHE A 82 11.31 18.31 -1.24
CA PHE A 82 10.01 17.68 -1.43
C PHE A 82 8.89 18.65 -1.05
N ARG A 83 7.70 18.42 -1.62
CA ARG A 83 6.50 19.16 -1.23
C ARG A 83 5.78 18.44 -0.11
N VAL A 84 5.10 19.19 0.75
CA VAL A 84 4.28 18.63 1.83
C VAL A 84 2.80 18.72 1.47
N ARG A 85 2.04 17.64 1.69
CA ARG A 85 0.58 17.60 1.55
C ARG A 85 -0.02 16.72 2.64
N ARG A 86 -1.27 16.99 3.01
CA ARG A 86 -2.07 16.05 3.80
C ARG A 86 -2.69 15.00 2.87
N LYS A 87 -2.74 13.74 3.32
CA LYS A 87 -3.45 12.65 2.67
C LYS A 87 -4.95 12.80 2.95
N ASP A 88 -5.75 12.78 1.89
CA ASP A 88 -7.19 12.81 2.01
C ASP A 88 -7.74 11.44 2.42
N PHE A 89 -8.79 11.49 3.23
CA PHE A 89 -9.58 10.33 3.63
C PHE A 89 -11.01 10.57 3.15
N TRP A 90 -11.67 9.49 2.75
CA TRP A 90 -13.05 9.53 2.28
C TRP A 90 -13.90 8.60 3.11
N LEU A 91 -15.20 8.91 3.18
CA LEU A 91 -16.18 8.05 3.85
C LEU A 91 -16.24 6.68 3.18
N LEU A 92 -16.50 5.64 3.97
CA LEU A 92 -16.60 4.25 3.49
C LEU A 92 -17.59 4.10 2.32
N SER A 93 -18.69 4.86 2.32
CA SER A 93 -19.69 4.88 1.25
C SER A 93 -19.15 5.31 -0.12
N THR A 94 -17.97 5.93 -0.17
CA THR A 94 -17.35 6.45 -1.39
C THR A 94 -16.24 5.56 -1.96
N VAL A 95 -15.97 4.40 -1.34
CA VAL A 95 -14.94 3.43 -1.77
C VAL A 95 -14.96 3.17 -3.28
N ASN A 96 -16.14 2.99 -3.87
CA ASN A 96 -16.28 2.73 -5.31
C ASN A 96 -15.72 3.88 -6.16
N LYS A 97 -15.98 5.13 -5.76
CA LYS A 97 -15.45 6.32 -6.45
C LYS A 97 -13.95 6.43 -6.26
N VAL A 98 -13.46 6.14 -5.06
CA VAL A 98 -12.01 6.15 -4.79
C VAL A 98 -11.29 5.15 -5.70
N LEU A 99 -11.78 3.92 -5.76
CA LEU A 99 -11.18 2.84 -6.57
C LEU A 99 -11.28 3.08 -8.09
N LYS A 100 -12.43 3.54 -8.58
CA LYS A 100 -12.69 3.62 -10.04
C LYS A 100 -12.36 4.98 -10.65
N GLU A 101 -12.35 6.05 -9.86
CA GLU A 101 -12.19 7.41 -10.39
C GLU A 101 -10.97 8.13 -9.83
N PHE A 102 -10.65 7.97 -8.55
CA PHE A 102 -9.55 8.70 -7.91
C PHE A 102 -8.19 8.01 -8.12
N ILE A 103 -8.08 6.73 -7.74
CA ILE A 103 -6.82 5.98 -7.84
C ILE A 103 -6.26 5.97 -9.28
N PRO A 104 -7.05 5.73 -10.34
CA PRO A 104 -6.54 5.76 -11.71
C PRO A 104 -6.03 7.13 -12.18
N LYS A 105 -6.36 8.20 -11.46
CA LYS A 105 -5.90 9.58 -11.75
C LYS A 105 -4.69 9.99 -10.92
N LEU A 106 -4.21 9.13 -10.02
CA LEU A 106 -3.02 9.41 -9.24
C LEU A 106 -1.78 9.47 -10.15
N SER A 107 -0.88 10.40 -9.85
CA SER A 107 0.42 10.54 -10.51
C SER A 107 1.50 9.63 -9.91
N HIS A 108 1.13 8.76 -8.98
CA HIS A 108 1.99 7.76 -8.32
C HIS A 108 1.24 6.43 -8.21
N GLU A 109 1.99 5.36 -7.98
CA GLU A 109 1.42 4.02 -7.79
C GLU A 109 0.63 3.91 -6.48
N ALA A 110 -0.49 3.21 -6.52
CA ALA A 110 -1.28 2.84 -5.35
C ALA A 110 -1.54 1.34 -5.37
N ASP A 111 -1.25 0.67 -4.25
CA ASP A 111 -1.30 -0.79 -4.14
C ASP A 111 -2.54 -1.32 -3.40
N GLY A 112 -3.41 -0.41 -2.94
CA GLY A 112 -4.59 -0.79 -2.18
C GLY A 112 -5.24 0.35 -1.42
N LEU A 113 -5.92 -0.01 -0.33
CA LEU A 113 -6.65 0.90 0.56
C LEU A 113 -6.24 0.67 2.01
N ILE A 114 -6.23 1.76 2.78
CA ILE A 114 -6.10 1.74 4.24
C ILE A 114 -7.42 2.20 4.83
N PHE A 115 -7.93 1.44 5.80
CA PHE A 115 -9.13 1.77 6.55
C PHE A 115 -8.72 2.25 7.94
N GLN A 116 -8.96 3.53 8.18
CA GLN A 116 -8.67 4.19 9.44
C GLN A 116 -9.98 4.40 10.22
N GLY A 117 -10.01 3.96 11.48
CA GLY A 117 -11.14 4.23 12.36
C GLY A 117 -11.24 5.72 12.67
N TRP A 118 -12.42 6.30 12.45
CA TRP A 118 -12.68 7.74 12.61
C TRP A 118 -12.51 8.23 14.05
N ASP A 119 -12.96 7.40 15.00
CA ASP A 119 -12.94 7.69 16.43
C ASP A 119 -11.75 7.06 17.17
N ASP A 120 -10.85 6.39 16.46
CA ASP A 120 -9.77 5.61 17.09
C ASP A 120 -8.63 6.53 17.56
N PRO A 121 -8.07 6.27 18.78
CA PRO A 121 -6.81 6.87 19.19
C PRO A 121 -5.66 6.34 18.31
N TYR A 122 -4.54 7.05 18.31
CA TYR A 122 -3.33 6.57 17.67
C TYR A 122 -2.71 5.46 18.53
N VAL A 123 -2.53 4.27 17.96
CA VAL A 123 -1.92 3.13 18.64
C VAL A 123 -0.49 2.93 18.11
N PRO A 124 0.55 3.13 18.93
CA PRO A 124 1.92 2.86 18.51
C PRO A 124 2.12 1.37 18.20
N ARG A 125 2.91 1.07 17.16
CA ARG A 125 3.23 -0.28 16.67
C ARG A 125 2.01 -0.95 15.99
N THR A 126 1.74 -2.20 16.30
CA THR A 126 0.69 -2.98 15.66
C THR A 126 -0.68 -2.56 16.17
N HIS A 127 -1.54 -2.10 15.27
CA HIS A 127 -2.92 -1.77 15.56
C HIS A 127 -3.86 -2.73 14.83
N GLU A 128 -4.59 -3.56 15.57
CA GLU A 128 -5.53 -4.54 14.98
C GLU A 128 -6.74 -3.88 14.30
N GLY A 129 -7.08 -2.64 14.67
CA GLY A 129 -8.16 -1.87 14.06
C GLY A 129 -7.78 -1.16 12.76
N LEU A 130 -6.48 -1.05 12.47
CA LEU A 130 -5.98 -0.47 11.22
C LEU A 130 -5.93 -1.55 10.13
N LEU A 131 -6.92 -1.55 9.25
CA LEU A 131 -6.99 -2.54 8.18
C LEU A 131 -6.35 -2.04 6.90
N LYS A 132 -5.68 -2.96 6.21
CA LYS A 132 -5.11 -2.74 4.88
C LYS A 132 -5.71 -3.75 3.91
N TRP A 133 -6.22 -3.27 2.79
CA TRP A 133 -6.64 -4.08 1.65
C TRP A 133 -5.67 -3.82 0.50
N LYS A 134 -5.28 -4.87 -0.22
CA LYS A 134 -4.43 -4.78 -1.41
C LYS A 134 -5.13 -5.47 -2.58
N TYR A 135 -4.86 -5.01 -3.79
CA TYR A 135 -5.32 -5.71 -4.99
C TYR A 135 -4.78 -7.14 -4.98
N ALA A 136 -5.64 -8.13 -5.26
CA ALA A 136 -5.25 -9.54 -5.25
C ALA A 136 -4.07 -9.82 -6.19
N GLN A 137 -4.01 -9.15 -7.36
CA GLN A 137 -2.88 -9.27 -8.28
C GLN A 137 -1.55 -8.73 -7.73
N LEU A 138 -1.58 -7.86 -6.72
CA LEU A 138 -0.37 -7.36 -6.04
C LEU A 138 0.01 -8.21 -4.83
N ASN A 139 -0.82 -9.19 -4.46
CA ASN A 139 -0.44 -10.22 -3.50
C ASN A 139 0.42 -11.25 -4.22
N SER A 140 1.73 -11.11 -4.05
CA SER A 140 2.70 -12.01 -4.63
C SER A 140 3.30 -12.95 -3.58
N VAL A 141 3.80 -14.08 -4.07
CA VAL A 141 4.59 -15.04 -3.31
C VAL A 141 5.89 -15.27 -4.05
N ASP A 142 7.00 -15.22 -3.33
CA ASP A 142 8.31 -15.55 -3.86
C ASP A 142 8.55 -17.06 -3.72
N PHE A 143 8.56 -17.77 -4.85
CA PHE A 143 8.83 -19.20 -4.92
C PHE A 143 10.26 -19.45 -5.40
N LEU A 144 10.86 -20.53 -4.93
CA LEU A 144 12.02 -21.12 -5.61
C LEU A 144 11.47 -22.00 -6.73
N PHE A 145 11.84 -21.68 -7.97
CA PHE A 145 11.41 -22.42 -9.15
C PHE A 145 12.51 -23.38 -9.59
N GLU A 146 12.16 -24.64 -9.83
CA GLU A 146 13.08 -25.62 -10.40
C GLU A 146 12.37 -26.50 -11.43
N ILE A 147 13.15 -27.03 -12.35
CA ILE A 147 12.72 -28.11 -13.24
C ILE A 147 13.26 -29.42 -12.67
N GLY A 148 12.34 -30.33 -12.35
CA GLY A 148 12.64 -31.66 -11.86
C GLY A 148 13.31 -32.53 -12.92
N SER A 149 13.85 -33.68 -12.49
CA SER A 149 14.50 -34.65 -13.39
C SER A 149 13.54 -35.26 -14.44
N ASP A 150 12.25 -35.16 -14.21
CA ASP A 150 11.17 -35.56 -15.11
C ASP A 150 10.67 -34.43 -16.02
N ASP A 151 11.46 -33.34 -16.11
CA ASP A 151 11.16 -32.11 -16.87
C ASP A 151 9.88 -31.40 -16.40
N ARG A 152 9.45 -31.67 -15.16
CA ARG A 152 8.30 -31.00 -14.55
C ARG A 152 8.70 -29.76 -13.78
N GLU A 153 7.92 -28.71 -13.97
CA GLU A 153 8.03 -27.47 -13.22
C GLU A 153 7.60 -27.67 -11.76
N GLN A 154 8.42 -27.17 -10.84
CA GLN A 154 8.21 -27.31 -9.40
C GLN A 154 8.39 -25.98 -8.70
N LEU A 155 7.41 -25.61 -7.87
CA LEU A 155 7.44 -24.44 -7.02
C LEU A 155 7.71 -24.85 -5.57
N PHE A 156 8.64 -24.14 -4.93
CA PHE A 156 9.04 -24.43 -3.56
C PHE A 156 8.96 -23.20 -2.65
N LEU A 157 8.58 -23.46 -1.40
CA LEU A 157 8.57 -22.50 -0.30
C LEU A 157 9.42 -23.00 0.87
N HIS A 158 9.61 -22.15 1.86
CA HIS A 158 10.19 -22.54 3.15
C HIS A 158 9.11 -22.97 4.14
N GLU A 159 9.32 -24.10 4.82
CA GLU A 159 8.57 -24.49 6.01
C GLU A 159 9.57 -25.06 7.03
N ARG A 160 9.67 -24.41 8.20
CA ARG A 160 10.55 -24.85 9.31
C ARG A 160 12.01 -25.06 8.88
N GLY A 161 12.56 -24.14 8.08
CA GLY A 161 13.95 -24.17 7.63
C GLY A 161 14.26 -25.20 6.55
N ARG A 162 13.24 -25.86 5.99
CA ARG A 162 13.37 -26.80 4.88
C ARG A 162 12.60 -26.33 3.66
N LYS A 163 13.10 -26.72 2.49
CA LYS A 163 12.42 -26.54 1.21
C LYS A 163 11.21 -27.47 1.15
N LYS A 164 10.04 -26.92 0.81
CA LYS A 164 8.76 -27.61 0.71
C LYS A 164 8.21 -27.46 -0.70
N LEU A 165 7.92 -28.59 -1.34
CA LEU A 165 7.27 -28.63 -2.65
C LEU A 165 5.80 -28.22 -2.52
N MET A 166 5.36 -27.36 -3.42
CA MET A 166 3.97 -26.92 -3.52
C MET A 166 3.24 -27.78 -4.55
N GLU A 167 2.88 -29.00 -4.14
CA GLU A 167 2.23 -29.97 -5.03
C GLU A 167 0.99 -29.38 -5.73
N GLY A 168 0.85 -29.66 -7.02
CA GLY A 168 -0.25 -29.17 -7.85
C GLY A 168 -0.22 -27.68 -8.19
N ASN A 169 0.84 -26.94 -7.82
CA ASN A 169 1.02 -25.54 -8.22
C ASN A 169 2.10 -25.44 -9.31
N THR A 170 1.77 -24.74 -10.39
CA THR A 170 2.69 -24.40 -11.48
C THR A 170 2.69 -22.89 -11.72
N ALA A 171 3.73 -22.40 -12.40
CA ALA A 171 3.86 -20.99 -12.76
C ALA A 171 3.75 -20.81 -14.27
N GLU A 172 2.86 -19.92 -14.72
CA GLU A 172 2.73 -19.52 -16.11
C GLU A 172 3.62 -18.31 -16.40
N PHE A 173 4.51 -18.44 -17.38
CA PHE A 173 5.39 -17.37 -17.84
C PHE A 173 4.74 -16.64 -19.03
N ARG A 174 4.01 -15.56 -18.73
CA ARG A 174 3.32 -14.75 -19.75
C ARG A 174 4.23 -13.64 -20.25
N GLU A 175 4.24 -13.40 -21.55
CA GLU A 175 5.00 -12.29 -22.18
C GLU A 175 6.52 -12.35 -21.94
N VAL A 176 7.04 -13.53 -21.58
CA VAL A 176 8.47 -13.80 -21.42
C VAL A 176 8.95 -14.64 -22.60
N SER A 177 10.05 -14.22 -23.23
CA SER A 177 10.64 -14.93 -24.36
C SER A 177 11.55 -16.09 -23.94
N ASP A 178 12.14 -15.99 -22.76
CA ASP A 178 13.01 -17.03 -22.21
C ASP A 178 12.20 -18.28 -21.83
N PRO A 179 12.72 -19.49 -22.07
CA PRO A 179 12.06 -20.72 -21.67
C PRO A 179 12.03 -20.88 -20.15
N PRO A 180 11.05 -21.61 -19.57
CA PRO A 180 10.97 -21.88 -18.13
C PRO A 180 12.27 -22.42 -17.53
N SER A 181 13.03 -23.22 -18.28
CA SER A 181 14.32 -23.78 -17.86
C SER A 181 15.37 -22.74 -17.49
N SER A 182 15.32 -21.55 -18.09
CA SER A 182 16.21 -20.43 -17.76
C SER A 182 15.97 -19.85 -16.35
N PHE A 183 14.82 -20.15 -15.74
CA PHE A 183 14.43 -19.72 -14.40
C PHE A 183 14.73 -20.77 -13.32
N SER A 184 15.12 -21.99 -13.71
CA SER A 184 15.41 -23.08 -12.77
C SER A 184 16.53 -22.70 -11.79
N GLY A 185 16.31 -22.95 -10.50
CA GLY A 185 17.20 -22.59 -9.40
C GLY A 185 17.09 -21.13 -8.94
N LYS A 186 16.20 -20.32 -9.53
CA LYS A 186 16.01 -18.91 -9.16
C LYS A 186 14.77 -18.73 -8.29
N ILE A 187 14.78 -17.65 -7.51
CA ILE A 187 13.58 -17.17 -6.83
C ILE A 187 12.79 -16.30 -7.79
N ILE A 188 11.54 -16.66 -8.02
CA ILE A 188 10.61 -15.93 -8.86
C ILE A 188 9.46 -15.39 -7.99
N GLU A 189 9.08 -14.16 -8.26
CA GLU A 189 7.87 -13.56 -7.69
C GLU A 189 6.69 -13.90 -8.59
N CYS A 190 5.63 -14.46 -7.99
CA CYS A 190 4.42 -14.82 -8.71
C CYS A 190 3.18 -14.23 -8.05
N SER A 191 2.22 -13.79 -8.85
CA SER A 191 0.86 -13.43 -8.41
C SER A 191 -0.13 -14.54 -8.76
N TRP A 192 -1.17 -14.74 -7.96
CA TRP A 192 -2.21 -15.73 -8.27
C TRP A 192 -3.25 -15.16 -9.25
N ASP A 193 -3.55 -15.91 -10.29
CA ASP A 193 -4.67 -15.65 -11.21
C ASP A 193 -5.86 -16.53 -10.79
N PRO A 194 -6.91 -15.95 -10.17
CA PRO A 194 -8.05 -16.73 -9.67
C PRO A 194 -8.94 -17.29 -10.79
N ASP A 195 -8.95 -16.67 -11.97
CA ASP A 195 -9.78 -17.11 -13.09
C ASP A 195 -9.23 -18.39 -13.71
N ARG A 196 -7.90 -18.45 -13.87
CA ARG A 196 -7.20 -19.64 -14.41
C ARG A 196 -6.71 -20.61 -13.33
N GLN A 197 -6.80 -20.21 -12.07
CA GLN A 197 -6.27 -20.95 -10.91
C GLN A 197 -4.80 -21.34 -11.09
N VAL A 198 -3.97 -20.38 -11.51
CA VAL A 198 -2.53 -20.59 -11.77
C VAL A 198 -1.70 -19.45 -11.19
N TRP A 199 -0.46 -19.73 -10.82
CA TRP A 199 0.49 -18.67 -10.47
C TRP A 199 1.05 -18.05 -11.75
N VAL A 200 1.12 -16.74 -11.81
CA VAL A 200 1.65 -16.00 -12.97
C VAL A 200 2.98 -15.40 -12.57
N TYR A 201 4.02 -15.70 -13.33
CA TYR A 201 5.34 -15.12 -13.14
C TYR A 201 5.29 -13.59 -13.31
N MET A 202 5.96 -12.88 -12.40
CA MET A 202 6.14 -11.43 -12.46
C MET A 202 7.60 -11.05 -12.76
N ARG A 203 8.53 -11.52 -11.92
CA ARG A 203 9.97 -11.20 -12.05
C ARG A 203 10.87 -12.17 -11.30
N ILE A 204 12.17 -12.15 -11.61
CA ILE A 204 13.21 -12.77 -10.79
C ILE A 204 13.55 -11.87 -9.60
N ARG A 205 13.67 -12.47 -8.41
CA ARG A 205 14.06 -11.82 -7.16
C ARG A 205 15.54 -12.02 -6.86
N THR A 206 16.39 -11.27 -7.56
CA THR A 206 17.85 -11.32 -7.34
C THR A 206 18.28 -10.76 -5.97
N ASP A 207 17.40 -10.01 -5.31
CA ASP A 207 17.58 -9.47 -3.95
C ASP A 207 17.32 -10.52 -2.86
N LYS A 208 16.83 -11.71 -3.21
CA LYS A 208 16.47 -12.77 -2.26
C LYS A 208 17.36 -13.99 -2.41
N SER A 209 17.75 -14.57 -1.28
CA SER A 209 18.46 -15.85 -1.20
C SER A 209 17.56 -17.02 -0.82
N THR A 210 16.35 -16.76 -0.33
CA THR A 210 15.38 -17.79 0.09
C THR A 210 13.95 -17.44 -0.33
N PRO A 211 13.12 -18.43 -0.74
CA PRO A 211 11.70 -18.21 -1.02
C PRO A 211 10.94 -17.80 0.25
N ASN A 212 9.67 -17.40 0.10
CA ASN A 212 8.84 -17.08 1.24
C ASN A 212 8.54 -18.30 2.13
N ASP A 213 8.20 -18.02 3.39
CA ASP A 213 7.64 -19.02 4.28
C ASP A 213 6.21 -19.40 3.85
N ILE A 214 5.83 -20.65 4.05
CA ILE A 214 4.50 -21.17 3.69
C ILE A 214 3.36 -20.38 4.33
N ASN A 215 3.58 -19.72 5.47
CA ASN A 215 2.55 -18.88 6.09
C ASN A 215 2.20 -17.66 5.23
N THR A 216 3.17 -17.12 4.46
CA THR A 216 2.90 -16.05 3.48
C THR A 216 1.98 -16.56 2.38
N TYR A 217 2.26 -17.76 1.85
CA TYR A 217 1.43 -18.40 0.85
C TYR A 217 0.01 -18.70 1.37
N ARG A 218 -0.12 -19.25 2.58
CA ARG A 218 -1.44 -19.52 3.19
C ARG A 218 -2.25 -18.24 3.33
N LYS A 219 -1.65 -17.17 3.86
CA LYS A 219 -2.31 -15.86 3.98
C LYS A 219 -2.79 -15.34 2.61
N ASN A 220 -1.97 -15.46 1.57
CA ASN A 220 -2.33 -15.01 0.23
C ASN A 220 -3.42 -15.90 -0.39
N LYS A 221 -3.33 -17.22 -0.25
CA LYS A 221 -4.27 -18.16 -0.85
C LYS A 221 -5.62 -18.19 -0.12
N ASP A 222 -5.62 -18.17 1.21
CA ASP A 222 -6.84 -18.11 2.04
C ASP A 222 -7.58 -16.79 1.80
N GLY A 223 -6.85 -15.69 1.57
CA GLY A 223 -7.43 -14.41 1.17
C GLY A 223 -8.02 -14.39 -0.24
N GLN A 224 -7.78 -15.42 -1.06
CA GLN A 224 -8.21 -15.51 -2.47
C GLN A 224 -9.18 -16.68 -2.74
N GLN A 225 -9.43 -17.56 -1.77
CA GLN A 225 -10.34 -18.73 -1.88
C GLN A 225 -11.81 -18.43 -1.53
N GLY A 226 -12.23 -17.16 -1.56
CA GLY A 226 -13.65 -16.79 -1.55
C GLY A 226 -14.39 -17.33 -2.79
N PRO A 227 -15.74 -17.42 -2.76
CA PRO A 227 -16.53 -18.05 -3.81
C PRO A 227 -16.26 -17.43 -5.21
N PRO A 228 -16.19 -18.25 -6.28
CA PRO A 228 -15.84 -17.83 -7.63
C PRO A 228 -17.03 -17.13 -8.28
N ALA A 229 -17.24 -15.86 -7.94
CA ALA A 229 -18.24 -15.02 -8.57
C ALA A 229 -17.84 -13.54 -8.60
N TYR A 230 -16.56 -13.17 -8.68
CA TYR A 230 -16.19 -11.76 -8.65
C TYR A 230 -14.99 -11.46 -9.55
N LYS A 231 -15.27 -11.20 -10.83
CA LYS A 231 -14.38 -10.39 -11.67
C LYS A 231 -14.08 -9.09 -10.93
N PHE A 232 -12.81 -8.83 -10.59
CA PHE A 232 -12.29 -7.52 -10.16
C PHE A 232 -13.29 -6.67 -9.38
N SER A 233 -13.66 -7.01 -8.15
CA SER A 233 -14.86 -6.38 -7.61
C SER A 233 -14.63 -5.61 -6.34
N THR A 234 -14.77 -4.29 -6.47
CA THR A 234 -15.40 -3.39 -5.49
C THR A 234 -16.29 -4.07 -4.44
N THR A 235 -17.00 -5.18 -4.74
CA THR A 235 -17.78 -5.97 -3.78
C THR A 235 -17.00 -6.39 -2.53
N GLU A 236 -15.79 -6.95 -2.63
CA GLU A 236 -15.05 -7.39 -1.42
C GLU A 236 -14.72 -6.21 -0.50
N VAL A 237 -14.30 -5.11 -1.11
CA VAL A 237 -14.01 -3.86 -0.40
C VAL A 237 -15.29 -3.27 0.19
N MET A 238 -16.42 -3.40 -0.51
CA MET A 238 -17.72 -3.00 0.00
C MET A 238 -18.19 -3.92 1.14
N ASP A 239 -17.87 -5.22 1.13
CA ASP A 239 -18.16 -6.15 2.21
C ASP A 239 -17.32 -5.82 3.45
N ILE A 240 -16.04 -5.50 3.27
CA ILE A 240 -15.18 -4.98 4.35
C ILE A 240 -15.76 -3.66 4.89
N ALA A 241 -16.15 -2.73 4.01
CA ALA A 241 -16.74 -1.45 4.40
C ALA A 241 -18.07 -1.63 5.14
N ASN A 242 -18.93 -2.55 4.69
CA ASN A 242 -20.20 -2.90 5.33
C ASN A 242 -19.97 -3.56 6.70
N TRP A 243 -19.01 -4.49 6.78
CA TRP A 243 -18.63 -5.15 8.04
C TRP A 243 -18.09 -4.13 9.05
N LEU A 244 -17.22 -3.21 8.62
CA LEU A 244 -16.71 -2.11 9.44
C LEU A 244 -17.84 -1.19 9.92
N SER A 245 -18.79 -0.88 9.04
CA SER A 245 -19.95 -0.03 9.37
C SER A 245 -20.87 -0.69 10.41
N CYS A 246 -21.10 -2.00 10.29
CA CYS A 246 -21.98 -2.79 11.17
C CYS A 246 -21.34 -3.24 12.49
N SER A 247 -20.01 -3.32 12.56
CA SER A 247 -19.27 -3.73 13.77
C SER A 247 -19.09 -2.55 14.73
N ARG A 248 -18.90 -1.33 14.20
CA ARG A 248 -18.73 -0.11 15.01
C ARG A 248 -20.03 0.55 15.46
N SER A 249 -21.17 0.18 14.89
CA SER A 249 -22.50 0.63 15.33
C SER A 249 -23.08 -0.17 16.51
N ARG A 250 -22.32 -1.17 17.02
CA ARG A 250 -22.69 -2.01 18.17
C ARG A 250 -22.00 -1.61 19.49
N TYR A 251 -21.31 -0.47 19.50
CA TYR A 251 -20.72 0.14 20.70
C TYR A 251 -21.22 1.57 20.85
#